data_AF-A0A3Q9BKX0-F1
#
_entry.id   AF-A0A3Q9BKX0-F1
#
_cell.length_a   1.000
_cell.length_b   1.000
_cell.length_c   1.000
_cell.angle_alpha   90.00
_cell.angle_beta   90.00
_cell.angle_gamma   90.00
#
_symmetry.space_group_name_H-M   'P 1'
#
loop_
_entity.id
_entity.type
_entity.pdbx_description
1 polymer ?
#
loop_
_entity_poly.entity_id
_entity_poly.type
_entity_poly.pdbx_seq_one_letter_code
_entity_poly.pdbx_strand_id
1 'polypeptide(L)'
;MKNKNLRIVATIVNLLLIVLLIVGHYYAGRYSQVISTYLGHETTKVITSDEEIDSEYYKSDFSSQEEAIEYSEMVTHEIGKESIVLLNNNNSVLPLSNDEVNITVFGQNSVDFVYGGEGASSMDKSKAIPLEEALSSTGFNVNPTLL
;
A
#
# COMPACT_ATOMS: atom_id res chain seq x y z
N MET A 1 15.02 -9.32 62.20
CA MET A 1 14.37 -10.28 61.25
C MET A 1 13.60 -9.62 60.10
N LYS A 2 12.94 -8.46 60.28
CA LYS A 2 12.11 -7.80 59.25
C LYS A 2 12.84 -7.46 57.92
N ASN A 3 14.13 -7.11 57.99
CA ASN A 3 14.93 -6.73 56.81
C ASN A 3 15.42 -7.93 55.97
N LYS A 4 15.42 -9.15 56.54
CA LYS A 4 15.89 -10.35 55.82
C LYS A 4 14.84 -10.78 54.79
N ASN A 5 13.56 -10.76 55.17
CA ASN A 5 12.47 -11.11 54.28
C ASN A 5 12.27 -10.06 53.18
N LEU A 6 12.42 -8.77 53.50
CA LEU A 6 12.39 -7.69 52.51
C LEU A 6 13.52 -7.81 51.47
N ARG A 7 14.73 -8.18 51.91
CA ARG A 7 15.87 -8.43 51.00
C ARG A 7 15.62 -9.63 50.09
N ILE A 8 15.08 -10.72 50.62
CA ILE A 8 14.75 -11.91 49.82
C ILE A 8 13.69 -11.58 48.77
N VAL A 9 12.63 -10.86 49.14
CA VAL A 9 11.61 -10.41 48.19
C VAL A 9 12.21 -9.50 47.12
N ALA A 10 13.06 -8.53 47.50
CA ALA A 10 13.73 -7.66 46.55
C ALA A 10 14.64 -8.42 45.58
N THR A 11 15.38 -9.45 46.05
CA THR A 11 16.21 -10.28 45.18
C THR A 11 15.38 -11.10 44.20
N ILE A 12 14.24 -11.65 44.64
CA ILE A 12 13.33 -12.40 43.77
C ILE A 12 12.72 -11.49 42.70
N VAL A 13 12.28 -10.29 43.09
CA VAL A 13 11.74 -9.29 42.15
C VAL A 13 12.80 -8.88 41.13
N ASN A 14 14.04 -8.65 41.56
CA ASN A 14 15.13 -8.29 40.65
C ASN A 14 15.48 -9.43 39.68
N LEU A 15 15.49 -10.69 40.15
CA LEU A 15 15.70 -11.85 39.28
C LEU A 15 14.60 -11.94 38.21
N LEU A 16 13.35 -11.74 38.60
CA LEU A 16 12.21 -11.72 37.68
C LEU A 16 12.34 -10.59 36.64
N LEU A 17 12.78 -9.40 37.06
CA LEU A 17 13.00 -8.26 36.18
C LEU A 17 14.10 -8.55 35.14
N ILE A 18 15.20 -9.18 35.56
CA ILE A 18 16.31 -9.55 34.66
C ILE A 18 15.83 -10.54 33.59
N VAL A 19 15.06 -11.57 33.98
CA VAL A 19 14.50 -12.53 33.03
C VAL A 19 13.59 -11.82 32.02
N LEU A 20 12.75 -10.91 32.49
CA LEU A 20 11.84 -10.13 31.64
C LEU A 20 12.61 -9.24 30.66
N LEU A 21 13.70 -8.60 31.10
CA LEU A 21 14.56 -7.78 30.24
C LEU A 21 15.29 -8.61 29.18
N ILE A 22 15.78 -9.81 29.51
CA ILE A 22 16.43 -10.71 28.55
C ILE A 22 15.44 -11.12 27.45
N VAL A 23 14.24 -11.54 27.84
CA VAL A 23 13.18 -11.92 26.90
C VAL A 23 12.75 -10.72 26.05
N GLY A 24 12.55 -9.57 26.69
CA GLY A 24 12.20 -8.31 26.00
C GLY A 24 13.26 -7.90 24.99
N HIS A 25 14.55 -7.99 25.34
CA HIS A 25 15.65 -7.67 24.43
C HIS A 25 15.71 -8.62 23.23
N TYR A 26 15.53 -9.92 23.43
CA TYR A 26 15.49 -10.90 22.35
C TYR A 26 14.39 -10.59 21.32
N TYR A 27 13.17 -10.32 21.80
CA TYR A 27 12.06 -9.98 20.92
C TYR A 27 12.20 -8.58 20.30
N ALA A 28 12.70 -7.59 21.05
CA ALA A 28 12.97 -6.26 20.52
C ALA A 28 14.01 -6.30 19.39
N GLY A 29 15.07 -7.12 19.53
CA GLY A 29 16.03 -7.35 18.47
C GLY A 29 15.39 -8.02 17.24
N ARG A 30 14.59 -9.06 17.46
CA ARG A 30 13.91 -9.83 16.40
C ARG A 30 12.93 -9.00 15.58
N TYR A 31 12.23 -8.05 16.22
CA TYR A 31 11.23 -7.18 15.62
C TYR A 31 11.71 -5.73 15.43
N SER A 32 13.03 -5.49 15.53
CA SER A 32 13.62 -4.16 15.47
C SER A 32 13.22 -3.37 14.23
N GLN A 33 13.09 -4.01 13.06
CA GLN A 33 12.60 -3.34 11.84
C GLN A 33 11.15 -2.85 11.99
N VAL A 34 10.24 -3.71 12.45
CA VAL A 34 8.83 -3.34 12.64
C VAL A 34 8.69 -2.21 13.67
N ILE A 35 9.44 -2.30 14.77
CA ILE A 35 9.49 -1.27 15.80
C ILE A 35 10.03 0.05 15.23
N SER A 36 11.10 -0.01 14.44
CA SER A 36 11.71 1.17 13.82
C SER A 36 10.79 1.83 12.80
N THR A 37 10.10 1.04 11.97
CA THR A 37 9.11 1.55 11.01
C THR A 37 7.92 2.19 11.72
N TYR A 38 7.39 1.54 12.78
CA TYR A 38 6.24 2.06 13.52
C TYR A 38 6.56 3.35 14.29
N LEU A 39 7.77 3.45 14.86
CA LEU A 39 8.25 4.63 15.59
C LEU A 39 8.84 5.72 14.66
N GLY A 40 8.93 5.46 13.36
CA GLY A 40 9.48 6.42 12.39
C GLY A 40 10.98 6.68 12.56
N HIS A 41 11.76 5.71 13.03
CA HIS A 41 13.20 5.89 13.17
C HIS A 41 13.89 6.00 11.80
N GLU A 42 14.75 7.00 11.64
CA GLU A 42 15.65 7.08 10.49
C GLU A 42 16.68 5.94 10.55
N THR A 43 16.54 4.96 9.65
CA THR A 43 17.42 3.78 9.57
C THR A 43 18.53 3.93 8.53
N THR A 44 18.47 5.01 7.75
CA THR A 44 19.40 5.30 6.67
C THR A 44 19.98 6.68 6.86
N LYS A 45 21.30 6.80 6.76
CA LYS A 45 22.00 8.08 6.78
C LYS A 45 22.75 8.22 5.47
N VAL A 46 22.45 9.27 4.71
CA VAL A 46 23.23 9.61 3.51
C VAL A 46 24.56 10.20 4.00
N ILE A 47 25.66 9.53 3.67
CA ILE A 47 27.01 10.03 3.95
C ILE A 47 27.51 10.65 2.65
N THR A 48 27.61 11.97 2.62
CA THR A 48 28.23 12.71 1.52
C THR A 48 29.73 12.77 1.76
N SER A 49 30.54 12.43 0.75
CA SER A 49 32.00 12.60 0.78
C SER A 49 32.36 14.07 0.50
N ASP A 50 33.47 14.56 1.07
CA ASP A 50 34.00 15.93 0.83
C ASP A 50 34.58 16.10 -0.58
N GLU A 51 34.76 15.01 -1.31
CA GLU A 51 35.14 15.03 -2.72
C GLU A 51 33.91 15.17 -3.61
N GLU A 52 33.97 16.09 -4.57
CA GLU A 52 32.92 16.37 -5.56
C GLU A 52 32.84 15.21 -6.59
N ILE A 53 32.40 14.04 -6.12
CA ILE A 53 32.18 12.85 -6.94
C ILE A 53 30.69 12.80 -7.25
N ASP A 54 30.36 12.86 -8.55
CA ASP A 54 29.00 12.58 -9.04
C ASP A 54 28.65 11.12 -8.72
N SER A 55 27.90 10.92 -7.64
CA SER A 55 27.46 9.61 -7.16
C SER A 55 26.09 9.22 -7.71
N GLU A 56 25.50 10.05 -8.55
CA GLU A 56 24.18 9.84 -9.13
C GLU A 56 24.29 9.04 -10.43
N TYR A 57 24.24 7.71 -10.31
CA TYR A 57 24.31 6.79 -11.46
C TYR A 57 23.04 6.75 -12.31
N TYR A 58 21.88 7.07 -11.72
CA TYR A 58 20.57 7.03 -12.36
C TYR A 58 19.88 8.37 -12.18
N LYS A 59 20.25 9.33 -13.02
CA LYS A 59 19.63 10.66 -13.02
C LYS A 59 18.20 10.53 -13.51
N SER A 60 17.28 11.12 -12.76
CA SER A 60 15.87 11.19 -13.17
C SER A 60 15.74 12.03 -14.43
N ASP A 61 15.00 11.52 -15.42
CA ASP A 61 14.57 12.32 -16.57
C ASP A 61 13.47 13.34 -16.19
N PHE A 62 12.83 13.16 -15.02
CA PHE A 62 11.82 14.06 -14.46
C PHE A 62 12.43 15.14 -13.59
N SER A 63 11.85 16.33 -13.65
CA SER A 63 12.25 17.51 -12.89
C SER A 63 11.77 17.51 -11.44
N SER A 64 10.75 16.71 -11.11
CA SER A 64 10.24 16.51 -9.75
C SER A 64 9.69 15.10 -9.53
N GLN A 65 9.47 14.77 -8.25
CA GLN A 65 8.81 13.51 -7.88
C GLN A 65 7.35 13.49 -8.34
N GLU A 66 6.65 14.62 -8.27
CA GLU A 66 5.27 14.76 -8.71
C GLU A 66 5.15 14.47 -10.22
N GLU A 67 6.04 15.02 -11.04
CA GLU A 67 6.07 14.77 -12.48
C GLU A 67 6.30 13.28 -12.80
N ALA A 68 7.20 12.63 -12.06
CA ALA A 68 7.44 11.20 -12.19
C ALA A 68 6.21 10.35 -11.83
N ILE A 69 5.45 10.75 -10.80
CA ILE A 69 4.21 10.07 -10.39
C ILE A 69 3.13 10.23 -11.47
N GLU A 70 2.89 11.46 -11.95
CA GLU A 70 1.91 11.72 -13.01
C GLU A 70 2.22 10.93 -14.29
N TYR A 71 3.50 10.89 -14.69
CA TYR A 71 3.93 10.08 -15.83
C TYR A 71 3.71 8.58 -15.59
N SER A 72 4.03 8.08 -14.39
CA SER A 72 3.79 6.69 -14.02
C SER A 72 2.29 6.33 -14.06
N GLU A 73 1.41 7.22 -13.61
CA GLU A 73 -0.04 7.03 -13.67
C GLU A 73 -0.54 6.96 -15.11
N MET A 74 -0.06 7.86 -15.98
CA MET A 74 -0.38 7.86 -17.42
C MET A 74 0.03 6.55 -18.10
N VAL A 75 1.26 6.09 -17.87
CA VAL A 75 1.76 4.83 -18.44
C VAL A 75 0.95 3.64 -17.92
N THR A 76 0.62 3.63 -16.62
CA THR A 76 -0.21 2.57 -16.01
C THR A 76 -1.61 2.55 -16.63
N HIS A 77 -2.20 3.72 -16.93
CA HIS A 77 -3.50 3.81 -17.57
C HIS A 77 -3.47 3.23 -19.00
N GLU A 78 -2.45 3.54 -19.80
CA GLU A 78 -2.29 2.98 -21.14
C GLU A 78 -2.09 1.46 -21.11
N ILE A 79 -1.25 0.95 -20.21
CA ILE A 79 -1.09 -0.50 -20.00
C ILE A 79 -2.43 -1.14 -19.62
N GLY A 80 -3.20 -0.49 -18.74
CA GLY A 80 -4.52 -0.96 -18.32
C GLY A 80 -5.49 -1.13 -19.50
N LYS A 81 -5.50 -0.17 -20.44
CA LYS A 81 -6.33 -0.24 -21.66
C LYS A 81 -5.96 -1.42 -22.55
N GLU A 82 -4.68 -1.76 -22.65
CA GLU A 82 -4.19 -2.88 -23.46
C GLU A 82 -4.30 -4.25 -22.76
N SER A 83 -4.52 -4.27 -21.45
CA SER A 83 -4.52 -5.50 -20.65
C SER A 83 -5.85 -6.27 -20.66
N ILE A 84 -6.92 -5.69 -21.19
CA ILE A 84 -8.26 -6.32 -21.23
C ILE A 84 -8.40 -7.17 -22.50
N VAL A 85 -8.64 -8.47 -22.33
CA VAL A 85 -8.83 -9.41 -23.45
C VAL A 85 -10.31 -9.77 -23.61
N LEU A 86 -10.90 -9.40 -24.76
CA LEU A 86 -12.28 -9.75 -25.11
C LEU A 86 -12.35 -11.21 -25.60
N LEU A 87 -12.85 -12.11 -24.75
CA LEU A 87 -12.90 -13.55 -25.06
C LEU A 87 -14.06 -13.94 -25.99
N ASN A 88 -15.22 -13.27 -25.86
CA ASN A 88 -16.41 -13.57 -26.64
C ASN A 88 -17.23 -12.29 -26.87
N ASN A 89 -17.72 -12.10 -28.09
CA ASN A 89 -18.56 -10.96 -28.47
C ASN A 89 -19.56 -11.36 -29.55
N ASN A 90 -20.59 -12.11 -29.15
CA ASN A 90 -21.66 -12.51 -30.04
C ASN A 90 -22.58 -11.30 -30.34
N ASN A 91 -23.08 -11.21 -31.57
CA ASN A 91 -23.99 -10.16 -32.01
C ASN A 91 -23.44 -8.73 -31.88
N SER A 92 -22.12 -8.56 -31.79
CA SER A 92 -21.47 -7.25 -31.67
C SER A 92 -22.01 -6.40 -30.52
N VAL A 93 -22.27 -7.03 -29.37
CA VAL A 93 -22.81 -6.35 -28.17
C VAL A 93 -21.83 -5.29 -27.63
N LEU A 94 -20.52 -5.51 -27.82
CA LEU A 94 -19.49 -4.52 -27.54
C LEU A 94 -18.83 -4.00 -28.83
N PRO A 95 -18.43 -2.71 -28.88
CA PRO A 95 -18.69 -1.68 -27.86
C PRO A 95 -20.17 -1.32 -27.76
N LEU A 96 -20.61 -0.87 -26.58
CA LEU A 96 -21.97 -0.36 -26.40
C LEU A 96 -22.20 0.81 -27.35
N SER A 97 -23.37 0.88 -27.96
CA SER A 97 -23.71 2.01 -28.84
C SER A 97 -23.88 3.29 -28.03
N ASN A 98 -23.68 4.44 -28.68
CA ASN A 98 -23.86 5.75 -28.03
C ASN A 98 -25.30 6.00 -27.56
N ASP A 99 -26.26 5.21 -28.03
CA ASP A 99 -27.67 5.29 -27.61
C ASP A 99 -27.94 4.39 -26.38
N GLU A 100 -27.02 3.48 -26.03
CA GLU A 100 -27.10 2.53 -24.91
C GLU A 100 -26.34 3.04 -23.68
N VAL A 101 -26.67 4.26 -23.24
CA VAL A 101 -26.01 4.90 -22.10
C VAL A 101 -26.49 4.40 -20.74
N ASN A 102 -27.68 3.81 -20.66
CA ASN A 102 -28.25 3.35 -19.38
C ASN A 102 -27.80 1.91 -19.10
N ILE A 103 -27.02 1.72 -18.04
CA ILE A 103 -26.44 0.42 -17.68
C ILE A 103 -26.79 0.04 -16.25
N THR A 104 -26.94 -1.26 -16.01
CA THR A 104 -27.00 -1.83 -14.66
C THR A 104 -25.82 -2.77 -14.50
N VAL A 105 -24.99 -2.52 -13.49
CA VAL A 105 -23.83 -3.36 -13.18
C VAL A 105 -24.22 -4.32 -12.06
N PHE A 106 -23.80 -5.57 -12.17
CA PHE A 106 -24.15 -6.63 -11.22
C PHE A 106 -22.90 -7.32 -10.66
N GLY A 107 -23.04 -7.84 -9.43
CA GLY A 107 -22.05 -8.67 -8.74
C GLY A 107 -21.23 -7.91 -7.69
N GLN A 108 -20.66 -8.60 -6.71
CA GLN A 108 -19.94 -7.96 -5.59
C GLN A 108 -18.80 -7.04 -6.06
N ASN A 109 -18.13 -7.40 -7.14
CA ASN A 109 -17.03 -6.61 -7.66
C ASN A 109 -17.47 -5.29 -8.31
N SER A 110 -18.78 -5.04 -8.50
CA SER A 110 -19.26 -3.74 -8.96
C SER A 110 -19.19 -2.66 -7.88
N VAL A 111 -19.20 -3.08 -6.60
CA VAL A 111 -19.16 -2.19 -5.42
C VAL A 111 -17.81 -2.22 -4.72
N ASP A 112 -17.16 -3.40 -4.69
CA ASP A 112 -15.82 -3.61 -4.14
C ASP A 112 -14.93 -4.22 -5.22
N PHE A 113 -14.44 -3.37 -6.11
CA PHE A 113 -13.66 -3.79 -7.27
C PHE A 113 -12.30 -4.35 -6.84
N VAL A 114 -11.88 -5.44 -7.48
CA VAL A 114 -10.58 -6.07 -7.22
C VAL A 114 -9.51 -5.37 -8.06
N TYR A 115 -8.83 -4.38 -7.49
CA TYR A 115 -7.77 -3.62 -8.16
C TYR A 115 -6.43 -4.37 -8.27
N GLY A 116 -6.26 -5.46 -7.51
CA GLY A 116 -5.02 -6.23 -7.48
C GLY A 116 -5.08 -7.41 -6.52
N GLY A 117 -4.00 -8.17 -6.46
CA GLY A 117 -3.85 -9.27 -5.51
C GLY A 117 -3.62 -8.78 -4.08
N GLU A 118 -3.94 -9.62 -3.11
CA GLU A 118 -3.59 -9.40 -1.70
C GLU A 118 -2.14 -9.83 -1.42
N GLY A 119 -1.49 -9.23 -0.41
CA GLY A 119 -0.16 -9.63 0.05
C GLY A 119 0.80 -8.45 0.27
N ALA A 120 2.04 -8.58 -0.18
CA ALA A 120 3.08 -7.56 -0.01
C ALA A 120 2.83 -6.26 -0.81
N SER A 121 1.85 -6.26 -1.71
CA SER A 121 1.38 -5.08 -2.41
C SER A 121 0.51 -4.21 -1.49
N SER A 122 1.13 -3.26 -0.81
CA SER A 122 0.42 -2.19 -0.09
C SER A 122 -0.11 -1.15 -1.10
N MET A 123 -1.21 -1.47 -1.79
CA MET A 123 -1.91 -0.49 -2.62
C MET A 123 -2.79 0.40 -1.74
N ASP A 124 -2.64 1.71 -1.92
CA ASP A 124 -3.56 2.69 -1.34
C ASP A 124 -4.85 2.73 -2.16
N LYS A 125 -5.86 1.96 -1.73
CA LYS A 125 -7.16 1.90 -2.40
C LYS A 125 -7.90 3.24 -2.42
N SER A 126 -7.55 4.20 -1.57
CA SER A 126 -8.22 5.51 -1.54
C SER A 126 -7.97 6.35 -2.78
N LYS A 127 -6.92 6.03 -3.55
CA LYS A 127 -6.59 6.67 -4.83
C LYS A 127 -7.29 6.03 -6.03
N ALA A 128 -7.97 4.90 -5.84
CA ALA A 128 -8.65 4.22 -6.92
C ALA A 128 -10.03 4.82 -7.18
N ILE A 129 -10.40 4.98 -8.45
CA ILE A 129 -11.73 5.45 -8.84
C ILE A 129 -12.70 4.25 -8.79
N PRO A 130 -13.80 4.32 -8.03
CA PRO A 130 -14.84 3.29 -8.02
C PRO A 130 -15.40 3.01 -9.41
N LEU A 131 -15.80 1.77 -9.70
CA LEU A 131 -16.30 1.38 -11.02
C LEU A 131 -17.52 2.21 -11.46
N GLU A 132 -18.44 2.51 -10.55
CA GLU A 132 -19.59 3.40 -10.80
C GLU A 132 -19.14 4.78 -11.28
N GLU A 133 -18.18 5.39 -10.58
CA GLU A 133 -17.66 6.72 -10.90
C GLU A 133 -16.91 6.69 -12.25
N ALA A 134 -16.12 5.66 -12.50
CA ALA A 134 -15.41 5.49 -13.76
C ALA A 134 -16.39 5.38 -14.95
N LEU A 135 -17.44 4.57 -14.83
CA LEU A 135 -18.48 4.44 -15.86
C LEU A 135 -19.29 5.74 -16.04
N SER A 136 -19.63 6.41 -14.94
CA SER A 136 -20.37 7.68 -14.98
C SER A 136 -19.55 8.79 -15.63
N SER A 137 -18.24 8.86 -15.34
CA SER A 137 -17.33 9.85 -15.92
C SER A 137 -17.13 9.68 -17.43
N THR A 138 -17.41 8.49 -17.97
CA THR A 138 -17.31 8.17 -19.41
C THR A 138 -18.63 8.33 -20.17
N GLY A 139 -19.69 8.81 -19.51
CA GLY A 139 -20.97 9.15 -20.15
C GLY A 139 -22.08 8.11 -20.00
N PHE A 140 -21.86 7.05 -19.19
CA PHE A 140 -22.91 6.09 -18.87
C PHE A 140 -23.77 6.56 -17.69
N ASN A 141 -25.08 6.30 -17.77
CA ASN A 141 -26.00 6.45 -16.66
C ASN A 141 -26.09 5.10 -15.92
N VAL A 142 -25.38 4.99 -14.80
CA VAL A 142 -25.40 3.77 -13.99
C VAL A 142 -26.64 3.76 -13.10
N ASN A 143 -27.36 2.63 -13.07
CA ASN A 143 -28.52 2.44 -12.20
C ASN A 143 -28.10 2.31 -10.72
N PRO A 144 -28.44 3.26 -9.83
CA PRO A 144 -28.00 3.25 -8.44
C PRO A 144 -28.78 2.27 -7.55
N THR A 145 -29.87 1.66 -8.05
CA THR A 145 -30.74 0.78 -7.24
C THR A 145 -30.06 -0.54 -6.87
N LEU A 146 -29.07 -0.95 -7.65
CA LEU A 146 -28.43 -2.27 -7.58
C LEU A 146 -26.93 -2.21 -7.33
N LEU A 147 -26.43 -1.02 -7.00
CA LEU A 147 -25.10 -0.76 -6.47
C LEU A 147 -25.12 -0.77 -4.94
#